data_AF-A0A945MBX7-F1
#
_entry.id   AF-A0A945MBX7-F1
#
_cell.length_a   1.000
_cell.length_b   1.000
_cell.length_c   1.000
_cell.angle_alpha   90.00
_cell.angle_beta   90.00
_cell.angle_gamma   90.00
#
_symmetry.space_group_name_H-M   'P 1'
#
loop_
_entity.id
_entity.type
_entity.pdbx_description
1 polymer ?
#
loop_
_entity_poly.entity_id
_entity_poly.type
_entity_poly.pdbx_seq_one_letter_code
_entity_poly.pdbx_strand_id
1 'polypeptide(L)'
;SVELGIPTPPSLRNIYKELKNDLGIEPPNHGNLEHWAREGVLLINTCLTVENGIANSHQGQGWEIFTDAVLSVINAEKVNIVFVLWGRKAQKKKKIIDISKHLIIESAHPSPLSAHNGFFGSRPFSKINSYLSTNNLPPVNWNFK
;
A
#
# COMPACT_ATOMS: atom_id res chain seq x y z
N SER A 1 -5.16 -7.42 -1.38
CA SER A 1 -5.85 -8.07 -2.51
C SER A 1 -6.55 -9.31 -2.00
N VAL A 2 -7.67 -9.71 -2.61
CA VAL A 2 -8.28 -11.03 -2.46
C VAL A 2 -8.63 -11.57 -3.85
N GLU A 3 -8.80 -12.89 -3.98
CA GLU A 3 -9.21 -13.51 -5.24
C GLU A 3 -10.62 -13.05 -5.67
N LEU A 4 -10.92 -13.20 -6.97
CA LEU A 4 -12.25 -12.93 -7.49
C LEU A 4 -13.28 -13.87 -6.85
N GLY A 5 -14.47 -13.35 -6.55
CA GLY A 5 -15.52 -14.08 -5.85
C GLY A 5 -15.38 -14.09 -4.31
N ILE A 6 -14.23 -13.69 -3.77
CA ILE A 6 -14.06 -13.54 -2.32
C ILE A 6 -14.59 -12.18 -1.85
N PRO A 7 -15.39 -12.14 -0.76
CA PRO A 7 -15.87 -10.89 -0.20
C PRO A 7 -14.73 -9.93 0.16
N THR A 8 -14.83 -8.70 -0.32
CA THR A 8 -13.85 -7.63 -0.07
C THR A 8 -13.69 -7.40 1.44
N PRO A 9 -12.49 -7.62 2.03
CA PRO A 9 -12.28 -7.46 3.48
C PRO A 9 -12.48 -6.02 3.97
N PRO A 10 -12.78 -5.80 5.27
CA PRO A 10 -13.07 -4.47 5.81
C PRO A 10 -11.99 -3.42 5.52
N SER A 11 -10.71 -3.76 5.69
CA SER A 11 -9.61 -2.84 5.39
C SER A 11 -9.57 -2.45 3.92
N LEU A 12 -9.83 -3.39 3.00
CA LEU A 12 -9.85 -3.10 1.58
C LEU A 12 -11.07 -2.25 1.18
N ARG A 13 -12.23 -2.47 1.81
CA ARG A 13 -13.39 -1.58 1.63
C ARG A 13 -13.06 -0.15 2.05
N ASN A 14 -12.28 0.05 3.12
CA ASN A 14 -11.85 1.39 3.52
C ASN A 14 -10.84 1.99 2.53
N ILE A 15 -9.90 1.21 2.01
CA ILE A 15 -9.01 1.64 0.91
C ILE A 15 -9.83 2.14 -0.29
N TYR A 16 -10.86 1.40 -0.69
CA TYR A 16 -11.77 1.79 -1.77
C TYR A 16 -12.61 3.03 -1.46
N LYS A 17 -13.09 3.20 -0.22
CA LYS A 17 -13.76 4.44 0.20
C LYS A 17 -12.84 5.64 0.08
N GLU A 18 -11.59 5.51 0.49
CA GLU A 18 -10.60 6.58 0.36
C GLU A 18 -10.25 6.83 -1.11
N LEU A 19 -10.13 5.79 -1.94
CA LEU A 19 -9.90 5.93 -3.38
C LEU A 19 -11.01 6.76 -4.05
N LYS A 20 -12.27 6.44 -3.74
CA LYS A 20 -13.43 7.19 -4.24
C LYS A 20 -13.42 8.64 -3.74
N ASN A 21 -13.13 8.86 -2.46
CA ASN A 21 -13.04 10.21 -1.90
C ASN A 21 -11.90 11.02 -2.52
N ASP A 22 -10.76 10.40 -2.76
CA ASP A 22 -9.55 11.05 -3.24
C ASP A 22 -9.61 11.41 -4.72
N LEU A 23 -10.03 10.45 -5.56
CA LEU A 23 -9.96 10.52 -7.02
C LEU A 23 -11.33 10.45 -7.73
N GLY A 24 -12.44 10.26 -7.00
CA GLY A 24 -13.77 10.08 -7.60
C GLY A 24 -13.96 8.74 -8.32
N ILE A 25 -13.03 7.79 -8.14
CA ILE A 25 -13.07 6.48 -8.81
C ILE A 25 -14.03 5.55 -8.05
N GLU A 26 -15.04 5.05 -8.75
CA GLU A 26 -15.94 4.03 -8.20
C GLU A 26 -15.19 2.70 -8.03
N PRO A 27 -15.25 2.07 -6.84
CA PRO A 27 -14.57 0.81 -6.61
C PRO A 27 -15.24 -0.33 -7.38
N PRO A 28 -14.47 -1.36 -7.77
CA PRO A 28 -15.02 -2.55 -8.39
C PRO A 28 -15.87 -3.34 -7.38
N ASN A 29 -16.68 -4.27 -7.89
CA ASN A 29 -17.45 -5.21 -7.08
C ASN A 29 -16.63 -6.41 -6.57
N HIS A 30 -15.29 -6.34 -6.64
CA HIS A 30 -14.36 -7.38 -6.19
C HIS A 30 -13.20 -6.76 -5.40
N GLY A 31 -12.40 -7.60 -4.73
CA GLY A 31 -11.21 -7.15 -3.97
C GLY A 31 -9.87 -7.51 -4.61
N ASN A 32 -9.85 -7.97 -5.86
CA ASN A 32 -8.63 -8.25 -6.60
C ASN A 32 -7.93 -6.93 -7.02
N LEU A 33 -6.65 -6.81 -6.69
CA LEU A 33 -5.79 -5.64 -6.96
C LEU A 33 -4.69 -5.92 -7.99
N GLU A 34 -4.81 -6.98 -8.79
CA GLU A 34 -3.81 -7.35 -9.80
C GLU A 34 -3.61 -6.24 -10.83
N HIS A 35 -4.67 -5.51 -11.18
CA HIS A 35 -4.57 -4.34 -12.06
C HIS A 35 -3.53 -3.33 -11.54
N TRP A 36 -3.57 -2.97 -10.25
CA TRP A 36 -2.58 -2.05 -9.67
C TRP A 36 -1.16 -2.62 -9.75
N ALA A 37 -0.99 -3.92 -9.56
CA ALA A 37 0.33 -4.55 -9.68
C ALA A 37 0.88 -4.45 -11.11
N ARG A 38 0.02 -4.59 -12.13
CA ARG A 38 0.38 -4.41 -13.54
C ARG A 38 0.74 -2.96 -13.88
N GLU A 39 0.15 -2.00 -13.17
CA GLU A 39 0.49 -0.56 -13.23
C GLU A 39 1.75 -0.19 -12.43
N GLY A 40 2.52 -1.18 -11.95
CA GLY A 40 3.79 -0.96 -11.26
C GLY A 40 3.68 -0.80 -9.73
N VAL A 41 2.53 -1.09 -9.13
CA VAL A 41 2.35 -1.04 -7.67
C VAL A 41 2.80 -2.35 -7.02
N LEU A 42 3.92 -2.32 -6.29
CA LEU A 42 4.35 -3.47 -5.50
C LEU A 42 3.48 -3.63 -4.24
N LEU A 43 2.61 -4.64 -4.23
CA LEU A 43 1.74 -4.99 -3.10
C LEU A 43 2.40 -6.04 -2.21
N ILE A 44 3.29 -5.60 -1.31
CA ILE A 44 4.06 -6.50 -0.44
C ILE A 44 3.60 -6.44 1.03
N ASN A 45 3.42 -7.62 1.64
CA ASN A 45 3.23 -7.76 3.09
C ASN A 45 4.58 -7.85 3.80
N THR A 46 4.66 -7.42 5.06
CA THR A 46 5.86 -7.63 5.89
C THR A 46 6.05 -9.08 6.34
N CYS A 47 4.97 -9.86 6.36
CA CYS A 47 4.99 -11.30 6.58
C CYS A 47 4.17 -11.96 5.48
N LEU A 48 4.75 -12.95 4.78
CA LEU A 48 4.21 -13.46 3.52
C LEU A 48 3.29 -14.67 3.70
N THR A 49 3.20 -15.22 4.90
CA THR A 49 2.33 -16.36 5.22
C THR A 49 1.68 -16.16 6.58
N VAL A 50 0.56 -16.84 6.80
CA VAL A 50 -0.18 -16.83 8.06
C VAL A 50 -0.89 -18.17 8.21
N GLU A 51 -0.94 -18.69 9.43
CA GLU A 51 -1.78 -19.84 9.78
C GLU A 51 -3.26 -19.45 9.72
N ASN A 52 -4.09 -20.38 9.22
CA ASN A 52 -5.51 -20.13 9.03
C ASN A 52 -6.19 -19.76 10.36
N GLY A 53 -6.92 -18.63 10.37
CA GLY A 53 -7.64 -18.14 11.54
C GLY A 53 -6.77 -17.49 12.64
N ILE A 54 -5.43 -17.54 12.54
CA ILE A 54 -4.53 -17.03 13.58
C ILE A 54 -3.75 -15.83 13.05
N ALA A 55 -4.26 -14.63 13.31
CA ALA A 55 -3.63 -13.39 12.88
C ALA A 55 -2.21 -13.23 13.46
N ASN A 56 -1.25 -12.87 12.60
CA ASN A 56 0.18 -12.69 12.95
C ASN A 56 0.90 -13.95 13.46
N SER A 57 0.37 -15.15 13.24
CA SER A 57 0.99 -16.44 13.63
C SER A 57 2.45 -16.59 13.19
N HIS A 58 2.80 -16.11 12.00
CA HIS A 58 4.17 -16.17 11.48
C HIS A 58 4.96 -14.85 11.64
N GLN A 59 4.49 -13.92 12.46
CA GLN A 59 5.23 -12.69 12.76
C GLN A 59 6.52 -13.04 13.52
N GLY A 60 7.65 -12.46 13.10
CA GLY A 60 8.96 -12.67 13.71
C GLY A 60 9.63 -14.00 13.32
N GLN A 61 9.05 -14.75 12.38
CA GLN A 61 9.60 -16.03 11.90
C GLN A 61 10.58 -15.88 10.73
N GLY A 62 11.04 -14.65 10.46
CA GLY A 62 12.10 -14.37 9.47
C GLY A 62 11.61 -13.75 8.16
N TRP A 63 10.30 -13.75 7.88
CA TRP A 63 9.76 -13.06 6.69
C TRP A 63 10.11 -11.58 6.66
N GLU A 64 10.16 -10.93 7.83
CA GLU A 64 10.51 -9.53 7.93
C GLU A 64 11.91 -9.25 7.40
N ILE A 65 12.87 -10.18 7.60
CA ILE A 65 14.25 -10.05 7.10
C ILE A 65 14.25 -10.02 5.56
N PHE A 66 13.51 -10.96 4.95
CA PHE A 66 13.40 -11.04 3.50
C PHE A 66 12.73 -9.78 2.92
N THR A 67 11.60 -9.37 3.47
CA THR A 67 10.87 -8.19 2.98
C THR A 67 11.66 -6.90 3.20
N ASP A 68 12.46 -6.81 4.27
CA ASP A 68 13.37 -5.68 4.48
C ASP A 68 14.49 -5.66 3.45
N ALA A 69 15.05 -6.81 3.09
CA ALA A 69 16.04 -6.90 2.02
C ALA A 69 15.46 -6.44 0.67
N VAL A 70 14.22 -6.84 0.34
CA VAL A 70 13.52 -6.36 -0.87
C VAL A 70 13.40 -4.84 -0.88
N LEU A 71 12.95 -4.24 0.23
CA LEU A 71 12.85 -2.78 0.36
C LEU A 71 14.21 -2.10 0.27
N SER A 72 15.27 -2.67 0.86
CA SER A 72 16.63 -2.16 0.76
C SER A 72 17.17 -2.18 -0.67
N VAL A 73 16.91 -3.23 -1.45
CA VAL A 73 17.29 -3.31 -2.86
C VAL A 73 16.57 -2.24 -3.68
N ILE A 74 15.25 -2.09 -3.51
CA ILE A 74 14.48 -1.04 -4.19
C ILE A 74 15.02 0.34 -3.83
N ASN A 75 15.28 0.58 -2.55
CA ASN A 75 15.84 1.83 -2.06
C ASN A 75 17.23 2.10 -2.63
N ALA A 76 18.06 1.09 -2.86
CA ALA A 76 19.40 1.26 -3.41
C ALA A 76 19.39 1.51 -4.92
N GLU A 77 18.61 0.73 -5.68
CA GLU A 77 18.70 0.64 -7.14
C GLU A 77 17.73 1.54 -7.90
N LYS A 78 16.69 2.06 -7.23
CA LYS A 78 15.67 2.90 -7.87
C LYS A 78 15.74 4.33 -7.33
N VAL A 79 15.07 5.23 -8.04
CA VAL A 79 14.82 6.62 -7.63
C VAL A 79 13.36 6.94 -7.90
N ASN A 80 12.84 7.97 -7.24
CA ASN A 80 11.46 8.46 -7.42
C ASN A 80 10.38 7.40 -7.15
N ILE A 81 10.67 6.41 -6.30
CA ILE A 81 9.70 5.48 -5.74
C ILE A 81 8.85 6.19 -4.67
N VAL A 82 7.55 5.88 -4.65
CA VAL A 82 6.62 6.32 -3.59
C VAL A 82 6.36 5.16 -2.63
N PHE A 83 6.80 5.30 -1.39
CA PHE A 83 6.54 4.34 -0.32
C PHE A 83 5.30 4.75 0.47
N VAL A 84 4.28 3.90 0.47
CA VAL A 84 3.02 4.13 1.19
C VAL A 84 3.02 3.32 2.47
N LEU A 85 3.12 4.00 3.61
CA LEU A 85 3.30 3.39 4.92
C LEU A 85 2.05 3.59 5.80
N TRP A 86 1.09 2.67 5.69
CA TRP A 86 -0.14 2.70 6.48
C TRP A 86 0.02 1.99 7.83
N GLY A 87 -0.07 2.76 8.91
CA GLY A 87 0.02 2.27 10.28
C GLY A 87 1.45 2.08 10.81
N ARG A 88 1.55 1.97 12.15
CA ARG A 88 2.83 2.01 12.88
C ARG A 88 3.85 0.97 12.44
N LYS A 89 3.42 -0.26 12.12
CA LYS A 89 4.33 -1.33 11.67
C LYS A 89 5.01 -0.96 10.34
N ALA A 90 4.27 -0.42 9.38
CA ALA A 90 4.81 0.04 8.10
C ALA A 90 5.70 1.28 8.29
N GLN A 91 5.26 2.25 9.09
CA GLN A 91 6.01 3.49 9.37
C GLN A 91 7.39 3.22 9.98
N LYS A 92 7.57 2.14 10.77
CA LYS A 92 8.90 1.73 11.26
C LYS A 92 9.91 1.42 10.15
N LYS A 93 9.45 1.10 8.94
CA LYS A 93 10.32 0.86 7.76
C LYS A 93 10.83 2.17 7.15
N LYS A 94 10.36 3.34 7.58
CA LYS A 94 10.92 4.65 7.17
C LYS A 94 12.44 4.74 7.33
N LYS A 95 12.99 4.10 8.37
CA LYS A 95 14.44 4.11 8.67
C LYS A 95 15.32 3.48 7.58
N ILE A 96 14.76 2.66 6.69
CA ILE A 96 15.51 2.02 5.60
C ILE A 96 15.36 2.76 4.25
N ILE A 97 14.54 3.82 4.21
CA ILE A 97 14.23 4.57 2.98
C ILE A 97 15.01 5.87 2.97
N ASP A 98 15.71 6.13 1.87
CA ASP A 98 16.39 7.38 1.59
C ASP A 98 15.40 8.41 1.05
N ILE A 99 14.97 9.32 1.93
CA ILE A 99 14.00 10.37 1.62
C ILE A 99 14.52 11.44 0.66
N SER A 100 15.83 11.48 0.38
CA SER A 100 16.38 12.38 -0.65
C SER A 100 16.09 11.87 -2.06
N LYS A 101 15.84 10.56 -2.22
CA LYS A 101 15.59 9.89 -3.51
C LYS A 101 14.13 9.50 -3.72
N HIS A 102 13.33 9.46 -2.66
CA HIS A 102 12.02 8.82 -2.64
C HIS A 102 10.99 9.66 -1.88
N LEU A 103 9.71 9.45 -2.20
CA LEU A 103 8.61 10.00 -1.41
C LEU A 103 8.10 8.96 -0.41
N ILE A 104 7.79 9.42 0.81
CA ILE A 104 7.07 8.64 1.81
C ILE A 104 5.71 9.27 2.06
N ILE A 105 4.65 8.47 1.95
CA ILE A 105 3.28 8.85 2.34
C ILE A 105 2.88 8.01 3.55
N GLU A 106 2.68 8.65 4.68
CA GLU A 106 2.31 7.99 5.94
C GLU A 106 0.87 8.35 6.33
N SER A 107 0.11 7.36 6.82
CA SER A 107 -1.19 7.61 7.45
C SER A 107 -1.55 6.49 8.42
N ALA A 108 -2.69 6.59 9.10
CA ALA A 108 -3.19 5.51 9.94
C ALA A 108 -3.48 4.25 9.11
N HIS A 109 -3.60 3.08 9.76
CA HIS A 109 -3.91 1.85 9.04
C HIS A 109 -5.38 1.89 8.53
N PRO A 110 -5.70 1.35 7.35
CA PRO A 110 -7.08 1.30 6.81
C PRO A 110 -8.03 0.36 7.57
N SER A 111 -7.57 -0.28 8.65
CA SER A 111 -8.42 -1.16 9.46
C SER A 111 -9.56 -0.36 10.07
N PRO A 112 -10.78 -0.91 10.23
CA PRO A 112 -11.87 -0.25 10.93
C PRO A 112 -11.47 0.33 12.30
N LEU A 113 -10.52 -0.29 12.99
CA LEU A 113 -10.02 0.13 14.30
C LEU A 113 -9.26 1.48 14.28
N SER A 114 -8.76 1.91 13.12
CA SER A 114 -7.87 3.07 13.01
C SER A 114 -8.16 3.99 11.83
N ALA A 115 -9.05 3.62 10.91
CA ALA A 115 -9.21 4.35 9.66
C ALA A 115 -9.68 5.80 9.86
N HIS A 116 -10.58 6.03 10.83
CA HIS A 116 -11.05 7.37 11.20
C HIS A 116 -9.99 8.23 11.89
N ASN A 117 -8.92 7.62 12.42
CA ASN A 117 -7.86 8.31 13.13
C ASN A 117 -6.74 8.80 12.19
N GLY A 118 -7.06 9.02 10.91
CA GLY A 118 -6.16 9.65 9.94
C GLY A 118 -5.85 8.85 8.68
N PHE A 119 -6.52 7.71 8.41
CA PHE A 119 -6.45 7.08 7.08
C PHE A 119 -7.37 7.81 6.10
N PHE A 120 -8.63 8.03 6.50
CA PHE A 120 -9.57 8.78 5.68
C PHE A 120 -9.15 10.24 5.56
N GLY A 121 -9.22 10.79 4.34
CA GLY A 121 -8.73 12.12 4.01
C GLY A 121 -7.21 12.21 3.85
N SER A 122 -6.47 11.10 3.99
CA SER A 122 -5.02 11.10 3.76
C SER A 122 -4.65 11.28 2.29
N ARG A 123 -5.59 11.02 1.37
CA ARG A 123 -5.47 11.22 -0.08
C ARG A 123 -4.18 10.64 -0.68
N PRO A 124 -3.89 9.34 -0.44
CA PRO A 124 -2.61 8.77 -0.85
C PRO A 124 -2.52 8.64 -2.38
N PHE A 125 -3.62 8.37 -3.08
CA PHE A 125 -3.61 8.05 -4.51
C PHE A 125 -3.30 9.28 -5.37
N SER A 126 -3.94 10.41 -5.08
CA SER A 126 -3.66 11.68 -5.76
C SER A 126 -2.25 12.17 -5.46
N LYS A 127 -1.76 12.02 -4.22
CA LYS A 127 -0.37 12.34 -3.84
C LYS A 127 0.65 11.48 -4.59
N ILE A 128 0.40 10.18 -4.74
CA ILE A 128 1.25 9.28 -5.53
C ILE A 128 1.34 9.80 -6.97
N ASN A 129 0.20 10.00 -7.63
CA ASN A 129 0.19 10.42 -9.03
C ASN A 129 0.79 11.83 -9.22
N SER A 130 0.56 12.75 -8.30
CA SER A 130 1.17 14.08 -8.32
C SER A 130 2.70 14.04 -8.24
N TYR A 131 3.24 13.19 -7.36
CA TYR A 131 4.68 13.01 -7.24
C TYR A 131 5.30 12.36 -8.48
N LEU A 132 4.65 11.31 -9.02
CA LEU A 132 5.11 10.67 -10.25
C LEU A 132 5.13 11.67 -11.41
N SER A 133 4.04 12.41 -11.62
CA SER A 133 3.95 13.43 -12.67
C SER A 133 5.01 14.53 -12.52
N THR A 134 5.24 15.03 -11.30
CA THR A 134 6.28 16.05 -11.05
C THR A 134 7.69 15.54 -11.37
N ASN A 135 7.91 14.22 -11.31
CA ASN A 135 9.17 13.56 -11.66
C ASN A 135 9.18 13.00 -13.10
N ASN A 136 8.25 13.43 -13.96
CA ASN A 136 8.11 12.96 -15.34
C ASN A 136 7.93 11.43 -15.47
N LEU A 137 7.33 10.80 -14.46
CA LEU A 137 6.96 9.39 -14.47
C LEU A 137 5.46 9.24 -14.78
N PRO A 138 5.06 8.16 -15.47
CA PRO A 138 3.65 7.91 -15.74
C PRO A 138 2.88 7.74 -14.41
N PRO A 139 1.71 8.39 -14.26
CA PRO A 139 0.86 8.17 -13.09
C PRO A 139 0.28 6.76 -13.13
N VAL A 140 -0.05 6.22 -11.95
CA VAL A 140 -0.71 4.92 -11.83
C VAL A 140 -2.18 5.06 -12.27
N ASN A 141 -2.65 4.18 -13.16
CA ASN A 141 -4.07 4.03 -13.37
C ASN A 141 -4.70 3.27 -12.20
N TRP A 142 -5.45 3.99 -11.35
CA TRP A 142 -6.11 3.38 -10.20
C TRP A 142 -7.49 2.78 -10.52
N ASN A 143 -8.00 3.02 -11.73
CA ASN A 143 -9.34 2.63 -12.15
C ASN A 143 -9.36 1.19 -12.68
N PHE A 144 -10.35 0.40 -12.26
CA PHE A 144 -10.49 -1.02 -12.64
C PHE A 144 -11.34 -1.23 -13.91
N LYS A 145 -11.67 -0.14 -14.61
CA LYS A 145 -12.48 -0.16 -15.84
C LYS A 145 -11.64 -0.42 -17.08
#